data_AF-A0A4S4EPV3-F1
#
_entry.id   AF-A0A4S4EPV3-F1
#
_cell.length_a   1.000
_cell.length_b   1.000
_cell.length_c   1.000
_cell.angle_alpha   90.00
_cell.angle_beta   90.00
_cell.angle_gamma   90.00
#
_symmetry.space_group_name_H-M   'P 1'
#
loop_
_entity.id
_entity.type
_entity.pdbx_description
1 polymer ?
#
loop_
_entity_poly.entity_id
_entity_poly.type
_entity_poly.pdbx_seq_one_letter_code
_entity_poly.pdbx_strand_id
1 'polypeptide(L)'
;MHLNDRTTGYAFMQIAYPYGKYKQQAFMTRQAFTPEQINEACYVDINSNKAVFDSLRNNPKVNYDGRCFAYKSKHALKDKNQLLILIRKFPEGIAVIDLKDAYPTVMEDLQALKAAGQIWLLSNFDSQEDIAYPNDPRVPIKVDDDLKLLFRGIELPRDMIDIEKNLQKNGMKPATNTAKI
;
A
#
# COMPACT_ATOMS: atom_id res chain seq x y z
N MET A 1 -11.97 -8.06 -23.77
CA MET A 1 -12.29 -7.40 -25.06
C MET A 1 -10.96 -7.10 -25.74
N HIS A 2 -10.68 -7.70 -26.90
CA HIS A 2 -9.36 -7.72 -27.53
C HIS A 2 -8.94 -6.34 -28.07
N LEU A 3 -7.88 -5.75 -27.48
CA LEU A 3 -7.16 -4.58 -27.99
C LEU A 3 -6.31 -4.99 -29.20
N ASN A 4 -6.93 -5.20 -30.36
CA ASN A 4 -6.29 -5.78 -31.55
C ASN A 4 -5.70 -4.76 -32.54
N ASP A 5 -5.58 -3.48 -32.19
CA ASP A 5 -4.83 -2.51 -32.98
C ASP A 5 -3.58 -2.08 -32.20
N ARG A 6 -2.40 -2.23 -32.83
CA ARG A 6 -1.10 -1.81 -32.27
C ARG A 6 -1.14 -0.35 -31.82
N THR A 7 -1.91 0.49 -32.50
CA THR A 7 -2.08 1.92 -32.19
C THR A 7 -2.85 2.13 -30.89
N THR A 8 -3.94 1.39 -30.70
CA THR A 8 -4.80 1.43 -29.50
C THR A 8 -4.07 0.85 -28.28
N GLY A 9 -3.27 -0.20 -28.46
CA GLY A 9 -2.42 -0.75 -27.40
C GLY A 9 -1.31 0.21 -26.94
N TYR A 10 -0.67 0.92 -27.88
CA TYR A 10 0.33 1.94 -27.57
C TYR A 10 -0.26 3.15 -26.86
N ALA A 11 -1.42 3.64 -27.31
CA ALA A 11 -2.15 4.72 -26.66
C ALA A 11 -2.50 4.37 -25.19
N PHE A 12 -2.99 3.15 -24.96
CA PHE A 12 -3.31 2.68 -23.61
C PHE A 12 -2.05 2.53 -22.73
N MET A 13 -0.92 2.09 -23.29
CA MET A 13 0.36 2.07 -22.59
C MET A 13 0.88 3.47 -22.23
N GLN A 14 0.72 4.46 -23.11
CA GLN A 14 1.17 5.82 -22.82
C GLN A 14 0.32 6.52 -21.74
N ILE A 15 -0.98 6.19 -21.66
CA ILE A 15 -1.95 6.90 -20.83
C ILE A 15 -2.23 6.18 -19.49
N ALA A 16 -2.30 4.84 -19.46
CA ALA A 16 -2.77 4.11 -18.28
C ALA A 16 -1.66 3.38 -17.49
N TYR A 17 -0.49 3.13 -18.09
CA TYR A 17 0.55 2.27 -17.50
C TYR A 17 1.69 3.06 -16.82
N PRO A 18 2.36 2.48 -15.79
CA PRO A 18 3.40 3.11 -14.98
C PRO A 18 4.51 3.85 -15.76
N TYR A 19 4.82 3.38 -16.96
CA TYR A 19 5.93 3.88 -17.77
C TYR A 19 5.50 4.78 -18.94
N GLY A 20 4.19 5.00 -19.11
CA GLY A 20 3.66 5.85 -20.17
C GLY A 20 3.96 7.34 -19.93
N LYS A 21 4.28 8.07 -21.00
CA LYS A 21 4.61 9.52 -20.93
C LYS A 21 3.52 10.33 -20.21
N TYR A 22 2.26 10.06 -20.51
CA TYR A 22 1.14 10.74 -19.88
C TYR A 22 1.01 10.38 -18.41
N LYS A 23 1.20 9.11 -18.01
CA LYS A 23 1.13 8.75 -16.59
C LYS A 23 2.28 9.38 -15.80
N GLN A 24 3.51 9.42 -16.33
CA GLN A 24 4.62 10.10 -15.66
C GLN A 24 4.33 11.59 -15.50
N GLN A 25 3.85 12.25 -16.56
CA GLN A 25 3.54 13.68 -16.53
C GLN A 25 2.33 13.98 -15.63
N ALA A 26 1.22 13.24 -15.74
CA ALA A 26 0.06 13.38 -14.87
C ALA A 26 0.33 12.98 -13.41
N PHE A 27 1.22 12.01 -13.16
CA PHE A 27 1.65 11.65 -11.81
C PHE A 27 2.49 12.77 -11.18
N MET A 28 3.40 13.37 -11.98
CA MET A 28 4.25 14.48 -11.55
C MET A 28 3.47 15.78 -11.38
N THR A 29 2.60 16.13 -12.32
CA THR A 29 1.89 17.42 -12.33
C THR A 29 0.53 17.38 -11.65
N ARG A 30 -0.07 16.19 -11.52
CA ARG A 30 -1.45 15.99 -11.02
C ARG A 30 -2.49 16.83 -11.78
N GLN A 31 -2.17 17.24 -12.99
CA GLN A 31 -3.05 18.04 -13.81
C GLN A 31 -4.06 17.16 -14.55
N ALA A 32 -5.26 17.69 -14.71
CA ALA A 32 -6.23 17.14 -15.64
C ALA A 32 -5.85 17.63 -17.04
N PHE A 33 -5.92 16.74 -18.03
CA PHE A 33 -5.56 17.06 -19.40
C PHE A 33 -6.77 16.94 -20.31
N THR A 34 -6.87 17.87 -21.24
CA THR A 34 -7.85 17.79 -22.34
C THR A 34 -7.44 16.73 -23.36
N PRO A 35 -8.38 16.17 -24.13
CA PRO A 35 -8.08 15.31 -25.27
C PRO A 35 -7.01 15.88 -26.20
N GLU A 36 -7.04 17.19 -26.44
CA GLU A 36 -6.10 17.90 -27.30
C GLU A 36 -4.68 17.91 -26.72
N GLN A 37 -4.53 18.20 -25.42
CA GLN A 37 -3.22 18.13 -24.76
C GLN A 37 -2.66 16.70 -24.72
N ILE A 38 -3.52 15.70 -24.58
CA ILE A 38 -3.08 14.29 -24.66
C ILE A 38 -2.63 13.96 -26.09
N ASN A 39 -3.33 14.46 -27.09
CA ASN A 39 -2.94 14.29 -28.49
C ASN A 39 -1.60 14.98 -28.77
N GLU A 40 -1.37 16.20 -28.29
CA GLU A 40 -0.09 16.90 -28.46
C GLU A 40 1.08 16.14 -27.80
N ALA A 41 0.87 15.57 -26.61
CA ALA A 41 1.92 14.89 -25.87
C ALA A 41 2.19 13.45 -26.35
N CYS A 42 1.16 12.75 -26.81
CA CYS A 42 1.19 11.30 -27.08
C CYS A 42 0.85 10.93 -28.53
N TYR A 43 0.44 11.90 -29.37
CA TYR A 43 -0.07 11.71 -30.74
C TYR A 43 -1.27 10.76 -30.81
N VAL A 44 -2.12 10.82 -29.79
CA VAL A 44 -3.36 10.03 -29.68
C VAL A 44 -4.56 10.96 -29.78
N ASP A 45 -5.28 10.91 -30.90
CA ASP A 45 -6.55 11.61 -31.04
C ASP A 45 -7.67 10.83 -30.33
N ILE A 46 -7.94 11.22 -29.09
CA ILE A 46 -8.99 10.61 -28.26
C ILE A 46 -10.39 10.96 -28.80
N ASN A 47 -10.58 12.16 -29.35
CA ASN A 47 -11.89 12.62 -29.82
C ASN A 47 -12.34 11.86 -31.07
N SER A 48 -11.40 11.57 -31.96
CA SER A 48 -11.67 10.84 -33.20
C SER A 48 -11.65 9.31 -33.02
N ASN A 49 -11.19 8.80 -31.87
CA ASN A 49 -11.14 7.37 -31.56
C ASN A 49 -12.04 7.02 -30.36
N LYS A 50 -13.31 6.70 -30.67
CA LYS A 50 -14.33 6.31 -29.68
C LYS A 50 -13.88 5.15 -28.78
N ALA A 51 -13.16 4.16 -29.31
CA ALA A 51 -12.71 3.01 -28.53
C ALA A 51 -11.69 3.41 -27.46
N VAL A 52 -10.78 4.34 -27.77
CA VAL A 52 -9.82 4.90 -26.80
C VAL A 52 -10.54 5.76 -25.76
N PHE A 53 -11.45 6.64 -26.19
CA PHE A 53 -12.25 7.47 -25.28
C PHE A 53 -13.03 6.61 -24.28
N ASP A 54 -13.78 5.62 -24.76
CA ASP A 54 -14.56 4.71 -23.91
C ASP A 54 -13.66 3.90 -22.98
N SER A 55 -12.48 3.46 -23.44
CA SER A 55 -11.51 2.72 -22.61
C SER A 55 -10.93 3.58 -21.49
N LEU A 56 -10.64 4.86 -21.75
CA LEU A 56 -10.15 5.79 -20.73
C LEU A 56 -11.24 6.15 -19.73
N ARG A 57 -12.45 6.44 -20.23
CA ARG A 57 -13.61 6.77 -19.39
C ARG A 57 -14.00 5.62 -18.46
N ASN A 58 -13.85 4.37 -18.91
CA ASN A 58 -14.18 3.18 -18.11
C ASN A 58 -13.00 2.69 -17.25
N ASN A 59 -11.82 3.34 -17.30
CA ASN A 59 -10.67 2.92 -16.51
C ASN A 59 -10.82 3.33 -15.04
N PRO A 60 -10.72 2.40 -14.06
CA PRO A 60 -10.88 2.73 -12.65
C PRO A 60 -9.83 3.71 -12.10
N LYS A 61 -8.70 3.87 -12.79
CA LYS A 61 -7.62 4.80 -12.45
C LYS A 61 -7.70 6.14 -13.18
N VAL A 62 -8.78 6.40 -13.90
CA VAL A 62 -8.99 7.66 -14.63
C VAL A 62 -10.34 8.25 -14.24
N ASN A 63 -10.36 9.56 -14.02
CA ASN A 63 -11.58 10.33 -13.86
C ASN A 63 -11.78 11.21 -15.09
N TYR A 64 -13.00 11.30 -15.59
CA TYR A 64 -13.37 12.20 -16.68
C TYR A 64 -14.50 13.12 -16.22
N ASP A 65 -14.26 14.43 -16.23
CA ASP A 65 -15.22 15.44 -15.72
C ASP A 65 -16.16 15.99 -16.80
N GLY A 66 -16.08 15.47 -18.03
CA GLY A 66 -16.81 15.98 -19.19
C GLY A 66 -15.95 16.81 -20.14
N ARG A 67 -14.77 17.25 -19.70
CA ARG A 67 -13.81 18.03 -20.50
C ARG A 67 -12.38 17.50 -20.42
N CYS A 68 -11.94 17.08 -19.25
CA CYS A 68 -10.57 16.68 -18.97
C CYS A 68 -10.50 15.28 -18.34
N PHE A 69 -9.42 14.58 -18.63
CA PHE A 69 -9.04 13.33 -17.98
C PHE A 69 -8.04 13.60 -16.87
N ALA A 70 -8.26 13.03 -15.69
CA ALA A 70 -7.36 13.12 -14.54
C ALA A 70 -7.03 11.73 -14.00
N TYR A 71 -5.81 11.56 -13.47
CA TYR A 71 -5.44 10.32 -12.79
C TYR A 71 -6.17 10.18 -11.45
N LYS A 72 -6.67 8.97 -11.16
CA LYS A 72 -7.31 8.60 -9.91
C LYS A 72 -6.47 7.52 -9.22
N SER A 73 -5.76 7.91 -8.16
CA SER A 73 -5.12 6.96 -7.24
C SER A 73 -6.17 6.20 -6.43
N LYS A 74 -5.80 5.04 -5.89
CA LYS A 74 -6.72 4.26 -5.04
C LYS A 74 -7.09 5.03 -3.77
N HIS A 75 -6.11 5.74 -3.21
CA HIS A 75 -6.29 6.66 -2.09
C HIS A 75 -5.92 8.08 -2.54
N ALA A 76 -6.88 9.00 -2.46
CA ALA A 76 -6.70 10.40 -2.85
C ALA A 76 -5.95 11.19 -1.76
N LEU A 77 -4.70 10.81 -1.51
CA LEU A 77 -3.83 11.46 -0.52
C LEU A 77 -3.03 12.59 -1.18
N LYS A 78 -2.79 13.67 -0.43
CA LYS A 78 -2.01 14.82 -0.91
C LYS A 78 -0.65 14.96 -0.24
N ASP A 79 -0.48 14.40 0.95
CA ASP A 79 0.68 14.64 1.80
C ASP A 79 0.90 13.52 2.83
N LYS A 80 2.05 13.58 3.50
CA LYS A 80 2.48 12.69 4.57
C LYS A 80 1.49 12.57 5.73
N ASN A 81 0.81 13.65 6.10
CA ASN A 81 -0.09 13.65 7.25
C ASN A 81 -1.35 12.83 6.92
N GLN A 82 -1.90 13.01 5.72
CA GLN A 82 -3.02 12.22 5.23
C GLN A 82 -2.65 10.74 5.09
N LEU A 83 -1.43 10.44 4.62
CA LEU A 83 -0.90 9.08 4.56
C LEU A 83 -0.90 8.42 5.94
N LEU A 84 -0.34 9.08 6.96
CA LEU A 84 -0.30 8.55 8.32
C LEU A 84 -1.70 8.35 8.91
N ILE A 85 -2.62 9.30 8.69
CA ILE A 85 -4.02 9.19 9.12
C ILE A 85 -4.68 7.98 8.46
N LEU A 86 -4.44 7.78 7.16
CA LEU A 86 -4.97 6.63 6.44
C LEU A 86 -4.45 5.33 7.05
N ILE A 87 -3.13 5.15 7.16
CA ILE A 87 -2.53 3.91 7.68
C ILE A 87 -3.07 3.57 9.08
N ARG A 88 -3.29 4.57 9.95
CA ARG A 88 -3.88 4.38 11.29
C ARG A 88 -5.33 3.91 11.29
N LYS A 89 -6.07 4.11 10.21
CA LYS A 89 -7.46 3.62 10.07
C LYS A 89 -7.54 2.15 9.65
N PHE A 90 -6.45 1.57 9.15
CA PHE A 90 -6.37 0.19 8.65
C PHE A 90 -5.42 -0.61 9.55
N PRO A 91 -5.89 -1.12 10.71
CA PRO A 91 -5.06 -1.92 11.62
C PRO A 91 -4.51 -3.21 10.96
N GLU A 92 -5.20 -3.73 9.95
CA GLU A 92 -4.79 -4.86 9.12
C GLU A 92 -3.67 -4.54 8.11
N GLY A 93 -3.30 -3.26 7.99
CA GLY A 93 -2.27 -2.78 7.09
C GLY A 93 -2.78 -2.47 5.68
N ILE A 94 -1.96 -1.71 4.93
CA ILE A 94 -2.24 -1.31 3.55
C ILE A 94 -1.06 -1.71 2.68
N ALA A 95 -1.32 -2.39 1.56
CA ALA A 95 -0.28 -2.75 0.61
C ALA A 95 0.37 -1.49 0.02
N VAL A 96 1.71 -1.44 -0.04
CA VAL A 96 2.43 -0.27 -0.56
C VAL A 96 2.11 -0.04 -2.05
N ILE A 97 1.74 -1.08 -2.81
CA ILE A 97 1.30 -0.95 -4.20
C ILE A 97 0.07 -0.05 -4.37
N ASP A 98 -0.79 0.01 -3.35
CA ASP A 98 -2.00 0.82 -3.31
C ASP A 98 -1.73 2.28 -2.91
N LEU A 99 -0.56 2.54 -2.33
CA LEU A 99 -0.13 3.85 -1.84
C LEU A 99 0.87 4.52 -2.79
N LYS A 100 1.69 3.74 -3.52
CA LYS A 100 2.83 4.24 -4.31
C LYS A 100 2.47 5.28 -5.38
N ASP A 101 1.22 5.32 -5.80
CA ASP A 101 0.72 6.25 -6.81
C ASP A 101 -0.09 7.43 -6.23
N ALA A 102 -0.21 7.54 -4.91
CA ALA A 102 -1.06 8.52 -4.25
C ALA A 102 -0.56 9.96 -4.45
N TYR A 103 0.72 10.23 -4.19
CA TYR A 103 1.39 11.52 -4.43
C TYR A 103 2.90 11.31 -4.68
N PRO A 104 3.63 12.28 -5.29
CA PRO A 104 4.99 12.05 -5.79
C PRO A 104 6.00 11.56 -4.76
N THR A 105 5.99 12.10 -3.54
CA THR A 105 6.96 11.79 -2.48
C THR A 105 6.51 10.70 -1.52
N VAL A 106 5.50 9.90 -1.91
CA VAL A 106 4.87 8.93 -1.00
C VAL A 106 5.84 7.85 -0.52
N MET A 107 6.80 7.45 -1.35
CA MET A 107 7.78 6.43 -0.99
C MET A 107 8.79 6.97 0.03
N GLU A 108 9.25 8.20 -0.16
CA GLU A 108 10.13 8.90 0.79
C GLU A 108 9.40 9.12 2.12
N ASP A 109 8.13 9.50 2.08
CA ASP A 109 7.32 9.70 3.26
C ASP A 109 7.05 8.41 4.02
N LEU A 110 6.79 7.29 3.33
CA LEU A 110 6.68 5.97 3.95
C LEU A 110 7.97 5.60 4.69
N GLN A 111 9.14 5.81 4.08
CA GLN A 111 10.42 5.58 4.75
C GLN A 111 10.63 6.52 5.94
N ALA A 112 10.26 7.79 5.81
CA ALA A 112 10.36 8.76 6.89
C ALA A 112 9.42 8.43 8.06
N LEU A 113 8.21 7.94 7.81
CA LEU A 113 7.26 7.48 8.83
C LEU A 113 7.78 6.21 9.54
N LYS A 114 8.40 5.28 8.79
CA LYS A 114 9.06 4.10 9.35
C LYS A 114 10.23 4.50 10.25
N ALA A 115 11.10 5.38 9.78
CA ALA A 115 12.25 5.87 10.54
C ALA A 115 11.83 6.62 11.81
N ALA A 116 10.72 7.36 11.76
CA ALA A 116 10.11 7.99 12.92
C ALA A 116 9.38 7.01 13.86
N GLY A 117 9.33 5.72 13.52
CA GLY A 117 8.64 4.69 14.30
C GLY A 117 7.12 4.86 14.34
N GLN A 118 6.52 5.60 13.40
CA GLN A 118 5.08 5.85 13.35
C GLN A 118 4.31 4.76 12.60
N ILE A 119 5.00 4.01 11.75
CA ILE A 119 4.48 2.86 11.00
C ILE A 119 5.51 1.73 10.99
N TRP A 120 5.05 0.52 10.68
CA TRP A 120 5.92 -0.59 10.26
C TRP A 120 5.75 -0.83 8.77
N LEU A 121 6.86 -1.11 8.09
CA LEU A 121 6.85 -1.63 6.72
C LEU A 121 7.39 -3.06 6.79
N LEU A 122 6.51 -4.02 6.51
CA LEU A 122 6.83 -5.45 6.56
C LEU A 122 6.67 -6.04 5.17
N SER A 123 7.69 -6.73 4.70
CA SER A 123 7.65 -7.43 3.42
C SER A 123 6.85 -8.72 3.57
N ASN A 124 5.83 -8.89 2.74
CA ASN A 124 5.12 -10.16 2.66
C ASN A 124 5.98 -11.16 1.85
N PHE A 125 6.44 -12.22 2.50
CA PHE A 125 7.35 -13.22 1.92
C PHE A 125 6.79 -13.90 0.66
N ASP A 126 5.46 -14.03 0.57
CA ASP A 126 4.80 -14.70 -0.56
C ASP A 126 4.61 -13.80 -1.78
N SER A 127 4.41 -12.49 -1.60
CA SER A 127 4.08 -11.56 -2.68
C SER A 127 5.21 -10.59 -3.04
N GLN A 128 6.29 -10.54 -2.25
CA GLN A 128 7.35 -9.52 -2.34
C GLN A 128 6.84 -8.07 -2.25
N GLU A 129 5.58 -7.88 -1.83
CA GLU A 129 5.02 -6.56 -1.62
C GLU A 129 5.14 -6.16 -0.14
N ASP A 130 5.61 -4.93 0.08
CA ASP A 130 5.61 -4.33 1.42
C ASP A 130 4.18 -3.95 1.82
N ILE A 131 3.86 -4.18 3.10
CA ILE A 131 2.61 -3.75 3.72
C ILE A 131 2.94 -2.74 4.82
N ALA A 132 2.23 -1.61 4.79
CA ALA A 132 2.32 -0.55 5.78
C ALA A 132 1.31 -0.75 6.90
N TYR A 133 1.79 -0.99 8.12
CA TYR A 133 1.00 -1.13 9.33
C TYR A 133 1.14 0.09 10.24
N PRO A 134 0.10 0.50 10.97
CA PRO A 134 0.26 1.53 11.98
C PRO A 134 1.13 1.02 13.14
N ASN A 135 2.03 1.87 13.64
CA ASN A 135 2.72 1.64 14.90
C ASN A 135 2.18 2.61 15.95
N ASP A 136 1.70 2.08 17.07
CA ASP A 136 1.17 2.93 18.16
C ASP A 136 2.34 3.60 18.90
N PRO A 137 2.48 4.93 18.84
CA PRO A 137 3.56 5.65 19.51
C PRO A 137 3.47 5.62 21.04
N ARG A 138 2.39 5.09 21.62
CA ARG A 138 2.22 4.92 23.08
C ARG A 138 2.91 3.67 23.62
N VAL A 139 3.31 2.75 22.75
CA VAL A 139 3.84 1.43 23.14
C VAL A 139 5.32 1.19 22.81
N PRO A 140 6.21 2.19 22.56
CA PRO A 140 7.62 1.90 22.36
C PRO A 140 8.26 1.49 23.70
N ILE A 141 8.31 0.18 23.96
CA ILE A 141 9.08 -0.40 25.06
C ILE A 141 10.47 -0.70 24.51
N LYS A 142 11.44 0.13 24.89
CA LYS A 142 12.84 -0.19 24.61
C LYS A 142 13.25 -1.33 25.54
N VAL A 143 13.66 -2.45 24.94
CA VAL A 143 14.19 -3.61 25.66
C VAL A 143 15.65 -3.77 25.28
N ASP A 144 16.52 -3.90 26.28
CA ASP A 144 17.95 -4.10 26.08
C ASP A 144 18.24 -5.45 25.40
N ASP A 145 19.34 -5.52 24.67
CA ASP A 145 19.67 -6.73 23.89
C ASP A 145 19.93 -7.95 24.79
N ASP A 146 20.48 -7.74 25.99
CA ASP A 146 20.68 -8.79 26.98
C ASP A 146 19.35 -9.36 27.49
N LEU A 147 18.33 -8.51 27.68
CA LEU A 147 16.98 -8.98 28.04
C LEU A 147 16.32 -9.75 26.89
N LYS A 148 16.53 -9.33 25.64
CA LYS A 148 16.06 -10.09 24.47
C LYS A 148 16.74 -11.45 24.38
N LEU A 149 18.05 -11.51 24.66
CA LEU A 149 18.82 -12.76 24.64
C LEU A 149 18.35 -13.69 25.76
N LEU A 150 18.20 -13.16 26.97
CA LEU A 150 17.67 -13.89 28.12
C LEU A 150 16.29 -14.48 27.78
N PHE A 151 15.37 -13.65 27.27
CA PHE A 151 14.02 -14.10 26.94
C PHE A 151 14.01 -15.21 25.88
N ARG A 152 14.83 -15.09 24.83
CA ARG A 152 14.97 -16.12 23.78
C ARG A 152 15.64 -17.39 24.26
N GLY A 153 16.48 -17.30 25.29
CA GLY A 153 17.17 -18.45 25.90
C GLY A 153 16.31 -19.23 26.89
N ILE A 154 15.12 -18.74 27.26
CA ILE A 154 14.20 -19.48 28.13
C ILE A 154 13.63 -20.66 27.34
N GLU A 155 14.03 -21.87 27.70
CA GLU A 155 13.43 -23.09 27.18
C GLU A 155 12.03 -23.27 27.79
N LEU A 156 11.00 -23.13 26.94
CA LEU A 156 9.63 -23.42 27.34
C LEU A 156 9.35 -24.94 27.24
N PRO A 157 8.62 -25.52 28.21
CA PRO A 157 8.13 -26.88 28.07
C PRO A 157 7.31 -27.02 26.78
N ARG A 158 7.50 -28.13 26.06
CA ARG A 158 6.79 -28.39 24.80
C ARG A 158 5.36 -28.88 25.02
N ASP A 159 5.12 -29.50 26.17
CA ASP A 159 3.82 -30.06 26.54
C ASP A 159 2.99 -29.02 27.32
N MET A 160 1.74 -28.83 26.90
CA MET A 160 0.80 -27.94 27.56
C MET A 160 0.50 -28.33 29.02
N ILE A 161 0.50 -29.63 29.33
CA ILE A 161 0.29 -30.13 30.69
C ILE A 161 1.43 -29.67 31.61
N ASP A 162 2.66 -29.69 31.11
CA ASP A 162 3.83 -29.25 31.87
C ASP A 162 3.84 -27.73 32.06
N ILE A 163 3.40 -26.96 31.05
CA ILE A 163 3.19 -25.51 31.18
C ILE A 163 2.16 -25.24 32.28
N GLU A 164 1.00 -25.90 32.26
CA GLU A 164 -0.08 -25.72 33.24
C GLU A 164 0.38 -26.07 34.67
N LYS A 165 1.08 -27.21 34.84
CA LYS A 165 1.66 -27.61 36.14
C LYS A 165 2.69 -26.61 36.63
N ASN A 166 3.57 -26.11 35.76
CA ASN A 166 4.58 -25.12 36.14
C ASN A 166 3.95 -23.79 36.54
N LEU A 167 2.91 -23.33 35.84
CA LEU A 167 2.18 -22.13 36.23
C LEU A 167 1.52 -22.31 37.61
N GLN A 168 0.81 -23.42 37.83
CA GLN A 168 0.16 -23.73 39.10
C GLN A 168 1.15 -23.85 40.26
N LYS A 169 2.29 -24.53 40.04
CA LYS A 169 3.37 -24.68 41.03
C LYS A 169 3.93 -23.31 41.45
N ASN A 170 3.93 -22.34 40.55
CA ASN A 170 4.37 -20.97 40.81
C ASN A 170 3.21 -20.03 41.23
N GLY A 171 2.04 -20.58 41.58
CA GLY A 171 0.88 -19.80 42.05
C GLY A 171 0.16 -19.00 40.94
N MET A 172 0.48 -19.24 39.67
CA MET A 172 -0.17 -18.61 38.53
C MET A 172 -1.33 -19.47 38.02
N LYS A 173 -2.41 -18.81 37.59
CA LYS A 173 -3.56 -19.49 36.98
C LYS A 173 -3.29 -19.73 35.49
N PRO A 174 -3.31 -20.98 35.00
CA PRO A 174 -3.17 -21.25 33.57
C PRO A 174 -4.38 -20.74 32.77
N ALA A 175 -4.15 -20.33 31.52
CA ALA A 175 -5.21 -19.90 30.60
C ALA A 175 -6.05 -21.08 30.06
N THR A 176 -5.47 -22.29 30.04
CA THR A 176 -6.09 -23.53 29.58
C THR A 176 -6.15 -24.56 30.71
N ASN A 177 -6.99 -25.59 30.55
CA ASN A 177 -7.00 -26.76 31.42
C ASN A 177 -7.13 -28.02 30.58
N THR A 178 -5.97 -28.52 30.14
CA THR A 178 -5.88 -29.63 29.18
C THR A 178 -6.34 -30.95 29.81
N ALA A 179 -6.28 -31.09 31.13
CA ALA A 179 -6.74 -32.28 31.86
C ALA A 179 -8.28 -32.43 31.95
N LYS A 180 -9.04 -31.41 31.53
CA LYS A 180 -10.53 -31.40 31.57
C LYS A 180 -11.18 -31.47 30.18
N ILE A 181 -10.39 -31.61 29.12
CA ILE A 181 -10.84 -31.81 27.74
C ILE A 181 -10.83 -33.31 27.44
#